data_AF-A0A7G8IX93-F1
#
_entry.id   AF-A0A7G8IX93-F1
#
_cell.length_a   1.000
_cell.length_b   1.000
_cell.length_c   1.000
_cell.angle_alpha   90.00
_cell.angle_beta   90.00
_cell.angle_gamma   90.00
#
_symmetry.space_group_name_H-M   'P 1'
#
loop_
_entity.id
_entity.type
_entity.pdbx_description
1 polymer ?
#
loop_
_entity_poly.entity_id
_entity_poly.type
_entity_poly.pdbx_seq_one_letter_code
_entity_poly.pdbx_strand_id
1 'polypeptide(L)'
;MSHPSVDFAASAPVNDLWPALVERLGLERSQRAVRQALDLQAMQGSAATLPVLFCETCGLALASTDLLREQTGLNGHGDNFVLLFSSRSNAVQLVCPV
;
A
#
# COMPACT_ATOMS: atom_id res chain seq x y z
N MET A 1 3.57 -10.92 -19.34
CA MET A 1 2.64 -11.67 -18.46
C MET A 1 1.85 -10.62 -17.70
N SER A 2 0.53 -10.61 -17.82
CA SER A 2 -0.32 -9.65 -17.10
C SER A 2 -0.34 -10.02 -15.63
N HIS A 3 0.42 -9.30 -14.80
CA HIS A 3 0.23 -9.36 -13.36
C HIS A 3 -1.20 -8.90 -13.07
N PRO A 4 -2.00 -9.66 -12.31
CA PRO A 4 -3.32 -9.20 -11.93
C PRO A 4 -3.18 -7.84 -11.24
N SER A 5 -3.75 -6.80 -11.86
CA SER A 5 -3.77 -5.46 -11.29
C SER A 5 -4.66 -5.48 -10.05
N VAL A 6 -4.17 -4.95 -8.94
CA VAL A 6 -4.98 -4.75 -7.74
C VAL A 6 -6.07 -3.73 -8.08
N ASP A 7 -7.34 -4.09 -7.87
CA ASP A 7 -8.47 -3.21 -8.08
C ASP A 7 -8.86 -2.52 -6.76
N PHE A 8 -8.83 -1.20 -6.76
CA PHE A 8 -9.16 -0.35 -5.62
C PHE A 8 -10.51 0.35 -5.76
N ALA A 9 -11.26 0.14 -6.85
CA ALA A 9 -12.49 0.90 -7.13
C ALA A 9 -13.56 0.77 -6.03
N ALA A 10 -13.62 -0.37 -5.35
CA ALA A 10 -14.52 -0.61 -4.23
C ALA A 10 -13.94 -0.19 -2.87
N SER A 11 -12.72 0.35 -2.83
CA SER A 11 -12.00 0.61 -1.58
C SER A 11 -12.23 2.02 -1.05
N ALA A 12 -12.58 2.13 0.22
CA ALA A 12 -12.71 3.40 0.92
C ALA A 12 -11.34 3.89 1.45
N PRO A 13 -10.97 5.16 1.25
CA PRO A 13 -9.85 5.77 1.95
C PRO A 13 -10.13 5.89 3.45
N VAL A 14 -9.22 5.36 4.27
CA VAL A 14 -9.32 5.36 5.74
C VAL A 14 -7.99 5.74 6.39
N ASN A 15 -7.99 5.94 7.71
CA ASN A 15 -6.82 6.35 8.48
C ASN A 15 -6.42 5.36 9.61
N ASP A 16 -7.11 4.22 9.71
CA ASP A 16 -7.02 3.26 10.81
C ASP A 16 -6.31 1.94 10.45
N LEU A 17 -5.96 1.69 9.19
CA LEU A 17 -5.23 0.49 8.78
C LEU A 17 -3.83 0.40 9.39
N TRP A 18 -3.10 1.52 9.51
CA TRP A 18 -1.78 1.52 10.14
C TRP A 18 -1.86 1.18 11.64
N PRO A 19 -2.68 1.88 12.45
CA PRO A 19 -2.94 1.47 13.83
C PRO A 19 -3.32 -0.01 13.96
N ALA A 20 -4.24 -0.50 13.12
CA ALA A 20 -4.67 -1.90 13.14
C ALA A 20 -3.54 -2.89 12.79
N LEU A 21 -2.68 -2.53 11.84
CA LEU A 21 -1.50 -3.34 11.48
C LEU A 21 -0.51 -3.42 12.63
N VAL A 22 -0.24 -2.28 13.29
CA VAL A 22 0.66 -2.18 14.45
C VAL A 22 0.11 -2.96 15.64
N GLU A 23 -1.19 -2.90 15.91
CA GLU A 23 -1.83 -3.69 16.96
C GLU A 23 -1.68 -5.19 16.70
N ARG A 24 -1.83 -5.63 15.45
CA ARG A 24 -1.75 -7.05 15.07
C ARG A 24 -0.32 -7.61 15.05
N LEU A 25 0.65 -6.85 14.54
CA LEU A 25 2.01 -7.34 14.28
C LEU A 25 3.05 -6.84 15.30
N GLY A 26 2.77 -5.73 15.99
CA GLY A 26 3.74 -4.91 16.69
C GLY A 26 4.43 -3.90 15.76
N LEU A 27 4.92 -2.81 16.36
CA LEU A 27 5.52 -1.67 15.63
C LEU A 27 6.70 -2.09 14.75
N GLU A 28 7.68 -2.78 15.32
CA GLU A 28 8.90 -3.22 14.62
C GLU A 28 8.63 -4.10 13.39
N ARG A 29 7.62 -4.99 13.47
CA ARG A 29 7.26 -5.86 12.36
C ARG A 29 6.50 -5.08 11.28
N SER A 30 5.65 -4.14 11.68
CA SER A 30 4.89 -3.28 10.77
C SER A 30 5.82 -2.36 9.98
N GLN A 31 6.80 -1.73 10.65
CA GLN A 31 7.83 -0.91 10.01
C GLN A 31 8.68 -1.72 9.03
N ARG A 32 9.09 -2.95 9.40
CA ARG A 32 9.82 -3.83 8.48
C ARG A 32 9.00 -4.21 7.25
N ALA A 33 7.71 -4.50 7.39
CA ALA A 33 6.85 -4.81 6.26
C ALA A 33 6.71 -3.62 5.29
N VAL A 34 6.54 -2.41 5.84
CA VAL A 34 6.53 -1.16 5.06
C VAL A 34 7.87 -0.94 4.36
N ARG A 35 8.99 -1.17 5.05
CA ARG A 35 10.32 -1.05 4.44
C ARG A 35 10.51 -2.04 3.29
N GLN A 36 10.08 -3.29 3.45
CA GLN A 36 10.13 -4.29 2.38
C GLN A 36 9.28 -3.89 1.17
N ALA A 37 8.14 -3.22 1.38
CA ALA A 37 7.32 -2.68 0.30
C ALA A 37 8.08 -1.60 -0.49
N LEU A 38 8.76 -0.69 0.22
CA LEU A 38 9.62 0.33 -0.41
C LEU A 38 10.80 -0.30 -1.16
N ASP A 39 11.46 -1.29 -0.58
CA ASP A 39 12.57 -1.98 -1.23
C ASP A 39 12.09 -2.68 -2.52
N LEU A 40 10.87 -3.24 -2.55
CA LEU A 40 10.27 -3.79 -3.78
C LEU A 40 10.09 -2.71 -4.87
N GLN A 41 9.60 -1.51 -4.52
CA GLN A 41 9.47 -0.40 -5.46
C GLN A 41 10.85 0.02 -5.99
N ALA A 42 11.87 0.08 -5.14
CA ALA A 42 13.22 0.41 -5.56
C ALA A 42 13.83 -0.65 -6.50
N MET A 43 13.48 -1.92 -6.31
CA MET A 43 14.02 -3.03 -7.12
C MET A 43 13.29 -3.25 -8.44
N GLN A 44 11.96 -3.05 -8.48
CA GLN A 44 11.11 -3.47 -9.61
C GLN A 44 10.14 -2.39 -10.11
N GLY A 45 10.02 -1.28 -9.38
CA GLY A 45 9.10 -0.20 -9.69
C GLY A 45 9.70 0.93 -10.52
N SER A 46 8.93 1.99 -10.64
CA SER A 46 9.29 3.28 -11.23
C SER A 46 8.59 4.42 -10.49
N ALA A 47 8.86 5.67 -10.89
CA ALA A 47 8.18 6.85 -10.35
C ALA A 47 6.65 6.83 -10.54
N ALA A 48 6.12 6.01 -11.46
CA ALA A 48 4.69 5.83 -11.70
C ALA A 48 4.08 4.63 -10.95
N THR A 49 4.86 3.99 -10.09
CA THR A 49 4.41 2.85 -9.28
C THR A 49 4.38 3.21 -7.81
N LEU A 50 3.44 2.63 -7.08
CA LEU A 50 3.30 2.73 -5.64
C LEU A 50 3.32 1.33 -5.03
N PRO A 51 4.15 1.07 -4.00
CA PRO A 51 4.14 -0.20 -3.31
C PRO A 51 2.87 -0.37 -2.48
N VAL A 52 2.32 -1.59 -2.55
CA VAL A 52 1.11 -2.00 -1.85
C VAL A 52 1.47 -3.07 -0.83
N LEU A 53 1.06 -2.87 0.42
CA LEU A 53 1.19 -3.84 1.50
C LEU A 53 -0.20 -4.36 1.88
N PHE A 54 -0.41 -5.67 1.72
CA PHE A 54 -1.65 -6.34 2.07
C PHE A 54 -1.73 -6.55 3.59
N CYS A 55 -2.69 -5.90 4.25
CA CYS A 55 -2.81 -5.89 5.70
C CYS A 55 -3.03 -7.28 6.30
N GLU A 56 -3.65 -8.21 5.58
CA GLU A 56 -3.93 -9.55 6.10
C GLU A 56 -2.71 -10.49 6.06
N THR A 57 -1.96 -10.44 4.95
CA THR A 57 -0.93 -11.44 4.63
C THR A 57 0.49 -10.90 4.71
N CYS A 58 0.66 -9.58 4.81
CA CYS A 58 1.91 -8.88 4.54
C CYS A 58 2.49 -9.16 3.14
N GLY A 59 1.62 -9.59 2.20
CA GLY A 59 1.97 -9.67 0.80
C GLY A 59 2.32 -8.28 0.26
N LEU A 60 3.09 -8.27 -0.83
CA LEU A 60 3.56 -7.04 -1.46
C LEU A 60 3.18 -7.04 -2.95
N ALA A 61 2.85 -5.87 -3.47
CA ALA A 61 2.66 -5.65 -4.89
C ALA A 61 3.09 -4.22 -5.28
N LEU A 62 3.12 -3.96 -6.58
CA LEU A 62 3.25 -2.62 -7.14
C LEU A 62 1.98 -2.28 -7.90
N ALA A 63 1.42 -1.10 -7.63
CA ALA A 63 0.26 -0.56 -8.32
C ALA A 63 0.64 0.70 -9.10
N SER A 64 -0.12 1.04 -10.13
CA SER A 64 0.02 2.33 -10.82
C SER A 64 -0.48 3.45 -9.92
N THR A 65 0.28 4.55 -9.83
CA THR A 65 -0.15 5.77 -9.14
C THR A 65 -1.36 6.42 -9.79
N ASP A 66 -1.48 6.30 -11.12
CA ASP A 66 -2.60 6.83 -11.88
C ASP A 66 -3.87 6.04 -11.59
N LEU A 67 -3.78 4.70 -11.62
CA LEU A 67 -4.90 3.81 -11.27
C LEU A 67 -5.41 4.09 -9.85
N LEU A 68 -4.50 4.24 -8.87
CA LEU A 68 -4.89 4.58 -7.50
C LEU A 68 -5.67 5.89 -7.44
N ARG A 69 -5.17 6.93 -8.12
CA ARG A 69 -5.79 8.25 -8.15
C ARG A 69 -7.17 8.20 -8.78
N GLU A 70 -7.31 7.50 -9.91
CA GLU A 70 -8.58 7.32 -10.62
C GLU A 70 -9.63 6.60 -9.76
N GLN A 71 -9.21 5.57 -9.03
CA GLN A 71 -10.13 4.69 -8.30
C GLN A 71 -10.45 5.15 -6.87
N THR A 72 -9.55 5.89 -6.21
CA THR A 72 -9.68 6.24 -4.78
C THR A 72 -9.60 7.74 -4.50
N GLY A 73 -9.18 8.54 -5.48
CA GLY A 73 -8.89 9.98 -5.29
C GLY A 73 -7.62 10.26 -4.49
N LEU A 74 -6.92 9.23 -4.00
CA LEU A 74 -5.68 9.38 -3.25
C LEU A 74 -4.53 9.75 -4.16
N ASN A 75 -3.75 10.77 -3.75
CA ASN A 75 -2.54 11.18 -4.45
C ASN A 75 -1.32 10.70 -3.66
N GLY A 76 -0.64 9.66 -4.14
CA GLY A 76 0.68 9.26 -3.67
C GLY A 76 1.81 10.07 -4.31
N HIS A 77 1.60 11.35 -4.63
CA HIS A 77 2.63 12.20 -5.23
C HIS A 77 3.68 12.53 -4.15
N GLY A 78 4.77 11.77 -4.14
CA GLY A 78 5.93 11.96 -3.28
C GLY A 78 6.72 10.67 -3.13
N ASP A 79 7.97 10.80 -2.71
CA ASP A 79 8.81 9.64 -2.45
C ASP A 79 8.40 8.95 -1.14
N ASN A 80 8.64 7.65 -1.04
CA ASN A 80 8.48 6.84 0.17
C ASN A 80 7.04 6.61 0.67
N PHE A 81 6.00 6.74 -0.16
CA PHE A 81 4.65 6.31 0.21
C PHE A 81 4.45 4.81 0.04
N VAL A 82 3.67 4.21 0.95
CA VAL A 82 3.17 2.83 0.84
C VAL A 82 1.65 2.85 0.96
N LEU A 83 0.96 2.11 0.08
CA LEU A 83 -0.47 1.87 0.18
C LEU A 83 -0.73 0.65 1.05
N LEU A 84 -1.32 0.86 2.22
CA LEU A 84 -1.92 -0.24 2.97
C LEU A 84 -3.25 -0.60 2.32
N PHE A 85 -3.45 -1.88 2.04
CA PHE A 85 -4.69 -2.39 1.47
C PHE A 85 -5.25 -3.51 2.34
N SER A 86 -6.51 -3.36 2.76
CA SER A 86 -7.27 -4.43 3.38
C SER A 86 -8.37 -4.89 2.44
N SER A 87 -8.20 -6.13 1.96
CA SER A 87 -9.24 -6.82 1.18
C SER A 87 -10.46 -7.19 2.03
N ARG A 88 -10.27 -7.35 3.35
CA ARG A 88 -11.36 -7.70 4.27
C ARG A 88 -12.34 -6.55 4.47
N SER A 89 -11.85 -5.34 4.62
CA SER A 89 -12.68 -4.15 4.85
C SER A 89 -12.92 -3.31 3.59
N ASN A 90 -12.35 -3.70 2.44
CA ASN A 90 -12.28 -2.90 1.22
C ASN A 90 -11.84 -1.47 1.56
N ALA A 91 -10.65 -1.37 2.16
CA ALA A 91 -10.12 -0.11 2.64
C ALA A 91 -8.68 0.09 2.21
N VAL A 92 -8.33 1.34 1.99
CA VAL A 92 -6.97 1.77 1.64
C VAL A 92 -6.51 2.91 2.53
N GLN A 93 -5.22 2.92 2.84
CA GLN A 93 -4.59 4.02 3.57
C GLN A 93 -3.20 4.27 2.98
N LEU A 94 -2.92 5.52 2.62
CA LEU A 94 -1.55 5.95 2.32
C LEU A 94 -0.80 6.20 3.61
N VAL A 95 0.40 5.63 3.72
CA VAL A 95 1.32 5.90 4.82
C VAL A 95 2.66 6.39 4.28
N CYS A 96 3.24 7.36 4.98
CA CYS A 96 4.60 7.81 4.76
C CYS A 96 5.42 7.41 6.01
N PRO A 97 6.18 6.29 5.96
CA PRO A 97 7.15 5.98 7.01
C PRO A 97 8.20 7.10 7.11
N VAL A 98 8.26 7.71 8.29
CA VAL A 98 9.34 8.62 8.73
C VAL A 98 10.55 7.85 9.22
#